data_AF-A0A7S0GYA6-F1
#
_entry.id   AF-A0A7S0GYA6-F1
#
_cell.length_a   1.000
_cell.length_b   1.000
_cell.length_c   1.000
_cell.angle_alpha   90.00
_cell.angle_beta   90.00
_cell.angle_gamma   90.00
#
_symmetry.space_group_name_H-M   'P 1'
#
loop_
_entity.id
_entity.type
_entity.pdbx_description
1 polymer ?
#
loop_
_entity_poly.entity_id
_entity_poly.type
_entity_poly.pdbx_seq_one_letter_code
_entity_poly.pdbx_strand_id
1 'polypeptide(L)'
;NDPSEGTYYDTISTPPTSALDSIVSSTAYTYQKNLVQTPTPTPSVYSFGEKIVAATGNSTYLTSTATGYLPVPARNHMSECSRLSRFAQYRRFVDTEEGECVLYTSNLASDCTSVFSAQNYGNNLWVGKNPTSIPTDATGYVAVSLSSVWLLDTSTGKYSLIGNTEVPAPYYTSTSCTCDRALKTVIYTLNHTETGSIVSASADIVVTSVSADSSSCTTARSTATFMVRYYTASDFTESPTLSPNTISPTTPTTSSPTSGPSTLSSAPTVSPTESPTYTVSPSVTPVSRNLEPLPKSGNPGYRKGFPVLAGSLALENSTSTRTAINRFLEGLVLLGHTSTGACTVPTSTTRLRQGIRFGVASMVGCKLSLTLADLESACASGIETYFNTS
;
A
#
# COMPACT_ATOMS: atom_id res chain seq x y z
N ASN A 1 25.55 4.86 -17.64
CA ASN A 1 26.60 5.89 -17.79
C ASN A 1 26.58 6.38 -19.21
N ASP A 2 25.62 7.27 -19.49
CA ASP A 2 25.52 7.97 -20.76
C ASP A 2 26.25 9.31 -20.62
N PRO A 3 27.36 9.54 -21.35
CA PRO A 3 28.14 10.78 -21.26
C PRO A 3 27.40 12.01 -21.79
N SER A 4 26.20 11.87 -22.37
CA SER A 4 25.37 13.00 -22.82
C SER A 4 24.55 13.67 -21.70
N GLU A 5 24.42 13.05 -20.52
CA GLU A 5 23.63 13.57 -19.40
C GLU A 5 24.42 14.40 -18.37
N GLY A 6 25.74 14.60 -18.58
CA GLY A 6 26.58 15.48 -17.77
C GLY A 6 27.88 14.83 -17.27
N THR A 7 28.75 15.65 -16.68
CA THR A 7 30.04 15.24 -16.12
C THR A 7 29.82 14.45 -14.83
N TYR A 8 29.95 13.13 -14.89
CA TYR A 8 29.99 12.29 -13.70
C TYR A 8 31.40 12.32 -13.10
N TYR A 9 31.47 12.38 -11.77
CA TYR A 9 32.72 12.44 -11.01
C TYR A 9 33.70 11.34 -11.46
N ASP A 10 34.92 11.76 -11.81
CA ASP A 10 36.04 10.86 -12.02
C ASP A 10 36.22 9.93 -10.83
N THR A 11 36.69 8.72 -11.11
CA THR A 11 37.07 7.71 -10.12
C THR A 11 37.80 8.37 -8.95
N ILE A 12 37.27 8.20 -7.73
CA ILE A 12 37.90 8.70 -6.51
C ILE A 12 39.30 8.09 -6.42
N SER A 13 40.32 8.86 -6.79
CA SER A 13 41.69 8.52 -6.47
C SER A 13 41.77 8.46 -4.96
N THR A 14 42.12 7.30 -4.40
CA THR A 14 42.35 7.15 -2.96
C THR A 14 43.41 8.17 -2.53
N PRO A 15 43.06 9.16 -1.70
CA PRO A 15 44.03 10.16 -1.27
C PRO A 15 45.12 9.46 -0.44
N PRO A 16 46.39 9.86 -0.58
CA PRO A 16 47.45 9.32 0.26
C PRO A 16 47.13 9.60 1.73
N THR A 17 47.35 8.61 2.59
CA THR A 17 47.03 8.66 4.04
C THR A 17 47.63 9.87 4.75
N SER A 18 48.73 10.44 4.24
CA SER A 18 49.32 11.68 4.75
C SER A 18 48.45 12.94 4.59
N ALA A 19 47.41 12.91 3.75
CA ALA A 19 46.47 14.02 3.61
C ALA A 19 45.46 14.09 4.78
N LEU A 20 45.16 12.96 5.43
CA LEU A 20 44.23 12.89 6.56
C LEU A 20 44.81 13.50 7.84
N ASP A 21 46.12 13.37 8.07
CA ASP A 21 46.79 13.90 9.26
C ASP A 21 46.91 15.44 9.27
N SER A 22 46.70 16.10 8.12
CA SER A 22 46.71 17.56 8.01
C SER A 22 45.35 18.22 8.26
N ILE A 23 44.27 17.45 8.46
CA ILE A 23 42.92 17.96 8.72
C ILE A 23 42.72 18.16 10.22
N VAL A 24 43.52 19.03 10.84
CA VAL A 24 43.37 19.39 12.27
C VAL A 24 42.42 20.60 12.46
N SER A 25 41.90 21.17 11.38
CA SER A 25 40.91 22.23 11.43
C SER A 25 40.27 22.37 10.05
N SER A 26 39.25 21.56 9.75
CA SER A 26 38.37 21.87 8.63
C SER A 26 37.56 23.10 9.05
N THR A 27 37.85 24.25 8.43
CA THR A 27 36.97 25.41 8.48
C THR A 27 35.55 24.96 8.11
N ALA A 28 34.56 25.41 8.89
CA ALA A 28 33.17 25.03 8.71
C ALA A 28 32.74 25.24 7.25
N TYR A 29 32.50 24.16 6.52
CA TYR A 29 31.92 24.23 5.19
C TYR A 29 30.48 24.73 5.33
N THR A 30 30.24 25.99 4.99
CA THR A 30 28.88 26.50 4.75
C THR A 30 28.43 25.98 3.40
N TYR A 31 27.67 24.90 3.40
CA TYR A 31 26.97 24.44 2.20
C TYR A 31 25.92 25.49 1.80
N GLN A 32 26.27 26.39 0.87
CA GLN A 32 25.26 27.14 0.15
C GLN A 32 24.59 26.18 -0.83
N LYS A 33 23.39 25.72 -0.45
CA LYS A 33 22.48 25.00 -1.33
C LYS A 33 21.93 25.94 -2.41
N ASN A 34 22.77 26.35 -3.36
CA ASN A 34 22.34 27.05 -4.56
C ASN A 34 22.22 26.03 -5.71
N LEU A 35 21.16 25.24 -5.68
CA LEU A 35 20.68 24.53 -6.87
C LEU A 35 19.66 25.42 -7.56
N VAL A 36 20.13 26.43 -8.29
CA VAL A 36 19.30 27.06 -9.33
C VAL A 36 19.45 26.19 -10.56
N GLN A 37 18.67 25.10 -10.64
CA GLN A 37 18.48 24.40 -11.90
C GLN A 37 17.66 25.29 -12.83
N THR A 38 18.18 25.55 -14.03
CA THR A 38 17.41 26.14 -15.13
C THR A 38 16.20 25.23 -15.39
N PRO A 39 14.95 25.73 -15.28
CA PRO A 39 13.78 24.87 -15.36
C PRO A 39 13.64 24.28 -16.77
N THR A 40 13.90 22.98 -16.89
CA THR A 40 13.38 22.13 -17.96
C THR A 40 11.87 22.31 -18.01
N PRO A 41 11.23 22.48 -19.19
CA PRO A 41 9.79 22.71 -19.29
C PRO A 41 9.03 21.63 -18.51
N THR A 42 8.56 22.02 -17.34
CA THR A 42 7.93 21.15 -16.37
C THR A 42 6.54 20.80 -16.87
N PRO A 43 6.09 19.54 -16.74
CA PRO A 43 4.74 19.18 -17.17
C PRO A 43 3.70 20.02 -16.42
N SER A 44 2.72 20.54 -17.17
CA SER A 44 1.62 21.36 -16.63
C SER A 44 0.60 20.53 -15.84
N VAL A 45 0.75 19.21 -15.82
CA VAL A 45 -0.14 18.22 -15.19
C VAL A 45 0.71 17.08 -14.62
N TYR A 46 0.22 16.35 -13.61
CA TYR A 46 0.98 15.22 -13.09
C TYR A 46 1.04 14.06 -14.08
N SER A 47 2.24 13.50 -14.26
CA SER A 47 2.49 12.24 -14.95
C SER A 47 2.57 11.07 -13.96
N PHE A 48 2.26 9.87 -14.43
CA PHE A 48 2.28 8.67 -13.59
C PHE A 48 3.65 8.51 -12.88
N GLY A 49 3.62 8.36 -11.55
CA GLY A 49 4.81 8.18 -10.71
C GLY A 49 5.44 9.49 -10.19
N GLU A 50 5.00 10.66 -10.66
CA GLU A 50 5.49 11.95 -10.15
C GLU A 50 5.06 12.18 -8.71
N LYS A 51 5.93 12.79 -7.90
CA LYS A 51 5.61 13.08 -6.50
C LYS A 51 4.59 14.21 -6.42
N ILE A 52 3.56 14.05 -5.59
CA ILE A 52 2.57 15.11 -5.36
C ILE A 52 3.20 16.22 -4.53
N VAL A 53 3.20 17.44 -5.07
CA VAL A 53 3.68 18.64 -4.37
C VAL A 53 2.77 18.93 -3.18
N ALA A 54 3.34 19.29 -2.02
CA ALA A 54 2.56 19.67 -0.86
C ALA A 54 3.20 20.78 -0.02
N ALA A 55 2.32 21.60 0.54
CA ALA A 55 2.64 22.71 1.42
C ALA A 55 1.80 22.63 2.70
N THR A 56 2.25 23.31 3.74
CA THR A 56 1.51 23.52 4.97
C THR A 56 1.20 24.99 5.18
N GLY A 57 0.04 25.32 5.72
CA GLY A 57 -0.35 26.68 6.06
C GLY A 57 -1.81 26.97 5.79
N ASN A 58 -2.11 28.20 5.38
CA ASN A 58 -3.46 28.66 5.06
C ASN A 58 -3.50 29.27 3.64
N SER A 59 -4.68 29.73 3.22
CA SER A 59 -4.90 30.29 1.88
C SER A 59 -4.07 31.53 1.57
N THR A 60 -3.47 32.17 2.57
CA THR A 60 -2.63 33.38 2.42
C THR A 60 -1.14 33.06 2.49
N TYR A 61 -0.75 32.12 3.36
CA TYR A 61 0.65 31.79 3.63
C TYR A 61 0.83 30.28 3.58
N LEU A 62 1.38 29.78 2.49
CA LEU A 62 1.81 28.39 2.36
C LEU A 62 3.33 28.31 2.48
N THR A 63 3.79 27.34 3.25
CA THR A 63 5.20 26.97 3.35
C THR A 63 5.34 25.57 2.79
N SER A 64 6.36 25.33 1.96
CA SER A 64 6.68 23.97 1.52
C SER A 64 6.71 23.04 2.73
N THR A 65 6.12 21.85 2.61
CA THR A 65 6.41 20.77 3.57
C THR A 65 7.93 20.56 3.63
N ALA A 66 8.45 19.91 4.68
CA ALA A 66 9.90 19.72 4.87
C ALA A 66 10.63 19.18 3.62
N THR A 67 9.92 18.47 2.73
CA THR A 67 10.43 17.93 1.47
C THR A 67 9.82 18.55 0.20
N GLY A 68 8.78 19.37 0.33
CA GLY A 68 7.99 19.91 -0.78
C GLY A 68 6.98 18.95 -1.38
N TYR A 69 6.82 17.75 -0.83
CA TYR A 69 5.93 16.72 -1.33
C TYR A 69 5.01 16.17 -0.25
N LEU A 70 3.86 15.63 -0.65
CA LEU A 70 2.87 15.02 0.23
C LEU A 70 3.50 13.81 0.95
N PRO A 71 3.74 13.89 2.27
CA PRO A 71 4.38 12.81 2.99
C PRO A 71 3.42 11.63 3.12
N VAL A 72 3.88 10.45 2.72
CA VAL A 72 3.20 9.18 2.97
C VAL A 72 4.21 8.31 3.70
N PRO A 73 4.29 8.40 5.04
CA PRO A 73 5.28 7.68 5.81
C PRO A 73 5.29 6.20 5.44
N ALA A 74 6.50 5.69 5.20
CA ALA A 74 6.73 4.30 4.84
C ALA A 74 7.74 3.67 5.79
N ARG A 75 7.69 2.34 5.88
CA ARG A 75 8.67 1.53 6.61
C ARG A 75 10.06 1.85 6.08
N ASN A 76 10.96 2.23 6.98
CA ASN A 76 12.39 2.09 6.74
C ASN A 76 12.80 0.61 6.85
N HIS A 77 14.09 0.31 6.74
CA HIS A 77 14.64 -1.04 6.88
C HIS A 77 14.41 -1.65 8.29
N MET A 78 14.05 -0.84 9.28
CA MET A 78 13.68 -1.26 10.64
C MET A 78 12.16 -1.34 10.88
N SER A 79 11.34 -1.21 9.81
CA SER A 79 9.87 -1.12 9.89
C SER A 79 9.32 0.13 10.60
N GLU A 80 10.15 1.11 10.90
CA GLU A 80 9.72 2.37 11.51
C GLU A 80 9.24 3.36 10.45
N CYS A 81 8.31 4.24 10.85
CA CYS A 81 7.85 5.31 9.99
C CYS A 81 8.95 6.35 9.78
N SER A 82 9.45 6.44 8.55
CA SER A 82 10.26 7.59 8.14
C SER A 82 9.40 8.58 7.37
N ARG A 83 9.35 9.84 7.84
CA ARG A 83 8.61 10.93 7.17
C ARG A 83 9.27 11.36 5.86
N LEU A 84 10.53 10.95 5.63
CA LEU A 84 11.34 11.35 4.48
C LEU A 84 11.58 10.20 3.50
N SER A 85 11.12 8.98 3.81
CA SER A 85 11.42 7.79 3.00
C SER A 85 10.51 7.66 1.76
N ARG A 86 9.28 8.16 1.82
CA ARG A 86 8.31 8.02 0.73
C ARG A 86 7.36 9.21 0.65
N PHE A 87 6.98 9.50 -0.58
CA PHE A 87 6.05 10.56 -0.95
C PHE A 87 4.91 9.95 -1.77
N ALA A 88 3.73 10.54 -1.71
CA ALA A 88 2.63 10.16 -2.59
C ALA A 88 3.06 10.33 -4.05
N GLN A 89 2.83 9.31 -4.87
CA GLN A 89 3.10 9.37 -6.31
C GLN A 89 1.79 9.40 -7.08
N TYR A 90 1.67 10.33 -8.02
CA TYR A 90 0.49 10.47 -8.86
C TYR A 90 0.19 9.18 -9.63
N ARG A 91 -1.08 8.79 -9.63
CA ARG A 91 -1.62 7.68 -10.40
C ARG A 91 -2.90 8.13 -11.09
N ARG A 92 -3.03 7.76 -12.36
CA ARG A 92 -4.15 8.22 -13.21
C ARG A 92 -5.42 7.39 -13.08
N PHE A 93 -5.28 6.13 -12.69
CA PHE A 93 -6.39 5.20 -12.51
C PHE A 93 -6.70 5.03 -11.03
N VAL A 94 -7.84 4.41 -10.72
CA VAL A 94 -8.25 4.04 -9.36
C VAL A 94 -7.23 3.03 -8.79
N ASP A 95 -6.15 3.60 -8.28
CA ASP A 95 -5.07 2.92 -7.60
C ASP A 95 -5.04 3.45 -6.17
N THR A 96 -4.70 2.54 -5.28
CA THR A 96 -4.53 2.83 -3.87
C THR A 96 -3.08 2.61 -3.52
N GLU A 97 -2.41 3.66 -3.06
CA GLU A 97 -1.10 3.51 -2.44
C GLU A 97 -1.32 3.26 -0.96
N GLU A 98 -1.07 2.03 -0.52
CA GLU A 98 -1.12 1.68 0.91
C GLU A 98 0.31 1.56 1.46
N GLY A 99 0.48 2.06 2.67
CA GLY A 99 1.69 1.91 3.47
C GLY A 99 1.30 1.76 4.93
N GLU A 100 2.00 0.88 5.63
CA GLU A 100 1.85 0.72 7.07
C GLU A 100 3.26 0.82 7.66
N CYS A 101 3.45 1.48 8.79
CA CYS A 101 4.74 1.56 9.46
C CYS A 101 4.57 1.71 10.98
N VAL A 102 5.64 1.49 11.74
CA VAL A 102 5.62 1.61 13.20
C VAL A 102 6.12 3.00 13.61
N LEU A 103 5.28 3.78 14.27
CA LEU A 103 5.69 4.96 15.03
C LEU A 103 6.33 4.48 16.33
N TYR A 104 7.60 4.83 16.53
CA TYR A 104 8.38 4.53 17.72
C TYR A 104 8.78 5.82 18.41
N THR A 105 8.78 5.81 19.74
CA THR A 105 9.32 6.88 20.57
C THR A 105 10.01 6.30 21.80
N SER A 106 11.04 6.99 22.30
CA SER A 106 11.65 6.78 23.61
C SER A 106 11.18 7.77 24.67
N ASN A 107 10.29 8.71 24.33
CA ASN A 107 9.68 9.65 25.27
C ASN A 107 8.26 10.01 24.81
N LEU A 108 7.30 9.18 25.19
CA LEU A 108 5.90 9.37 24.81
C LEU A 108 5.35 10.74 25.24
N ALA A 109 5.80 11.29 26.37
CA ALA A 109 5.32 12.58 26.86
C ALA A 109 5.66 13.74 25.91
N SER A 110 6.91 13.81 25.42
CA SER A 110 7.32 14.85 24.45
C SER A 110 6.81 14.57 23.03
N ASP A 111 6.69 13.30 22.67
CA ASP A 111 6.44 12.90 21.30
C ASP A 111 4.95 12.76 20.97
N CYS A 112 4.09 12.76 21.99
CA CYS A 112 2.64 12.69 21.82
C CYS A 112 2.12 13.80 20.90
N THR A 113 2.59 15.04 21.08
CA THR A 113 2.16 16.19 20.29
C THR A 113 2.95 16.43 19.01
N SER A 114 4.10 15.76 18.83
CA SER A 114 4.97 15.96 17.67
C SER A 114 4.95 14.77 16.71
N VAL A 115 5.29 13.57 17.18
CA VAL A 115 5.37 12.33 16.39
C VAL A 115 3.99 11.74 16.16
N PHE A 116 3.15 11.68 17.20
CA PHE A 116 1.82 11.06 17.15
C PHE A 116 0.71 12.03 16.77
N SER A 117 1.00 13.30 16.51
CA SER A 117 -0.03 14.27 16.16
C SER A 117 -0.57 14.07 14.75
N ALA A 118 -1.85 13.74 14.69
CA ALA A 118 -2.62 13.65 13.46
C ALA A 118 -2.89 15.04 12.82
N GLN A 119 -2.73 16.14 13.57
CA GLN A 119 -2.91 17.50 13.04
C GLN A 119 -1.93 17.83 11.90
N ASN A 120 -0.78 17.15 11.88
CA ASN A 120 0.22 17.26 10.81
C ASN A 120 -0.25 16.71 9.46
N TYR A 121 -1.38 16.00 9.42
CA TYR A 121 -1.88 15.28 8.25
C TYR A 121 -3.26 15.76 7.78
N GLY A 122 -3.84 16.76 8.46
CA GLY A 122 -5.18 17.30 8.19
C GLY A 122 -5.18 18.78 7.78
N ASN A 123 -5.99 19.59 8.45
CA ASN A 123 -6.41 20.97 8.10
C ASN A 123 -5.36 21.93 7.56
N ASN A 124 -4.10 21.77 7.96
CA ASN A 124 -3.03 22.68 7.53
C ASN A 124 -2.34 22.21 6.25
N LEU A 125 -2.76 21.10 5.65
CA LEU A 125 -2.11 20.50 4.50
C LEU A 125 -2.77 20.95 3.19
N TRP A 126 -1.95 21.26 2.21
CA TRP A 126 -2.35 21.67 0.87
C TRP A 126 -1.57 20.85 -0.15
N VAL A 127 -2.23 20.43 -1.23
CA VAL A 127 -1.58 19.70 -2.33
C VAL A 127 -1.57 20.55 -3.58
N GLY A 128 -0.45 20.56 -4.30
CA GLY A 128 -0.30 21.31 -5.54
C GLY A 128 -1.21 20.71 -6.62
N LYS A 129 -1.96 21.55 -7.32
CA LYS A 129 -2.78 21.17 -8.48
C LYS A 129 -1.94 20.50 -9.57
N ASN A 130 -0.71 20.96 -9.75
CA ASN A 130 0.23 20.51 -10.78
C ASN A 130 1.64 20.34 -10.19
N PRO A 131 2.57 19.67 -10.90
CA PRO A 131 3.97 19.51 -10.46
C PRO A 131 4.73 20.83 -10.27
N THR A 132 4.26 21.92 -10.89
CA THR A 132 4.88 23.25 -10.87
C THR A 132 4.39 24.16 -9.75
N SER A 133 3.45 23.71 -8.91
CA SER A 133 2.86 24.55 -7.88
C SER A 133 3.90 25.05 -6.87
N ILE A 134 4.05 26.37 -6.71
CA ILE A 134 4.99 26.99 -5.77
C ILE A 134 4.25 27.57 -4.55
N PRO A 135 4.72 27.37 -3.30
CA PRO A 135 3.98 27.80 -2.10
C PRO A 135 3.66 29.30 -2.03
N THR A 136 4.41 30.15 -2.73
CA THR A 136 4.12 31.59 -2.80
C THR A 136 2.87 31.93 -3.61
N ASP A 137 2.32 30.98 -4.37
CA ASP A 137 1.07 31.10 -5.11
C ASP A 137 0.05 30.06 -4.63
N ALA A 138 -0.82 30.46 -3.70
CA ALA A 138 -1.86 29.61 -3.15
C ALA A 138 -2.89 29.15 -4.19
N THR A 139 -3.03 29.85 -5.32
CA THR A 139 -3.99 29.46 -6.38
C THR A 139 -3.60 28.16 -7.08
N GLY A 140 -2.29 27.84 -7.06
CA GLY A 140 -1.73 26.59 -7.54
C GLY A 140 -1.97 25.39 -6.61
N TYR A 141 -2.63 25.56 -5.46
CA TYR A 141 -2.87 24.50 -4.48
C TYR A 141 -4.37 24.25 -4.26
N VAL A 142 -4.68 23.08 -3.71
CA VAL A 142 -5.99 22.77 -3.12
C VAL A 142 -5.79 22.36 -1.66
N ALA A 143 -6.63 22.90 -0.78
CA ALA A 143 -6.62 22.53 0.63
C ALA A 143 -7.08 21.08 0.78
N VAL A 144 -6.44 20.33 1.67
CA VAL A 144 -6.92 19.02 2.09
C VAL A 144 -8.03 19.24 3.11
N SER A 145 -9.28 19.03 2.70
CA SER A 145 -10.43 19.10 3.62
C SER A 145 -10.54 17.82 4.44
N LEU A 146 -11.00 17.92 5.68
CA LEU A 146 -11.33 16.72 6.45
C LEU A 146 -12.69 16.17 5.98
N SER A 147 -12.70 14.90 5.61
CA SER A 147 -13.93 14.16 5.36
C SER A 147 -14.50 13.59 6.66
N SER A 148 -13.64 13.00 7.48
CA SER A 148 -14.03 12.46 8.78
C SER A 148 -12.83 12.28 9.71
N VAL A 149 -13.10 12.36 11.02
CA VAL A 149 -12.16 12.04 12.09
C VAL A 149 -12.82 11.02 13.00
N TRP A 150 -12.22 9.84 13.10
CA TRP A 150 -12.71 8.72 13.90
C TRP A 150 -11.78 8.46 15.07
N LEU A 151 -12.36 8.11 16.23
CA LEU A 151 -11.64 7.54 17.36
C LEU A 151 -11.80 6.01 17.33
N LEU A 152 -10.67 5.30 17.33
CA LEU A 152 -10.60 3.87 17.57
C LEU A 152 -10.38 3.62 19.06
N ASP A 153 -11.39 3.05 19.72
CA ASP A 153 -11.29 2.56 21.09
C ASP A 153 -10.52 1.22 21.09
N THR A 154 -9.34 1.21 21.69
CA THR A 154 -8.45 0.03 21.74
C THR A 154 -8.99 -1.11 22.60
N SER A 155 -9.90 -0.83 23.54
CA SER A 155 -10.48 -1.83 24.43
C SER A 155 -11.63 -2.59 23.77
N THR A 156 -12.44 -1.89 22.96
CA THR A 156 -13.61 -2.46 22.30
C THR A 156 -13.40 -2.75 20.81
N GLY A 157 -12.37 -2.18 20.19
CA GLY A 157 -12.13 -2.23 18.75
C GLY A 157 -13.13 -1.40 17.93
N LYS A 158 -13.97 -0.58 18.57
CA LYS A 158 -15.01 0.20 17.90
C LYS A 158 -14.51 1.55 17.42
N TYR A 159 -15.02 1.97 16.26
CA TYR A 159 -14.83 3.29 15.69
C TYR A 159 -15.99 4.21 16.09
N SER A 160 -15.69 5.42 16.55
CA SER A 160 -16.68 6.47 16.77
C SER A 160 -16.29 7.75 16.01
N LEU A 161 -17.25 8.36 15.32
CA LEU A 161 -17.02 9.63 14.64
C LEU A 161 -16.91 10.75 15.69
N ILE A 162 -15.80 11.47 15.70
CA ILE A 162 -15.54 12.55 16.66
C ILE A 162 -15.50 13.95 16.01
N GLY A 163 -15.50 14.04 14.68
CA GLY A 163 -15.58 15.32 13.97
C GLY A 163 -15.30 15.19 12.47
N ASN A 164 -15.39 16.31 11.77
CA ASN A 164 -15.08 16.44 10.34
C ASN A 164 -14.53 17.82 9.94
N THR A 165 -14.33 18.74 10.90
CA THR A 165 -13.81 20.09 10.65
C THR A 165 -12.44 20.32 11.25
N GLU A 166 -12.08 19.57 12.30
CA GLU A 166 -10.80 19.71 12.99
C GLU A 166 -10.27 18.37 13.46
N VAL A 167 -8.95 18.18 13.32
CA VAL A 167 -8.25 17.05 13.94
C VAL A 167 -7.94 17.44 15.39
N PRO A 168 -8.47 16.73 16.39
CA PRO A 168 -8.22 17.08 17.77
C PRO A 168 -6.74 16.90 18.10
N ALA A 169 -6.18 17.83 18.89
CA ALA A 169 -4.82 17.71 19.38
C ALA A 169 -4.68 16.45 20.27
N PRO A 170 -3.59 15.68 20.11
CA PRO A 170 -3.27 14.61 21.04
C PRO A 170 -2.84 15.20 22.39
N TYR A 171 -3.04 14.44 23.47
CA TYR A 171 -2.61 14.84 24.80
C TYR A 171 -2.07 13.65 25.58
N TYR A 172 -1.07 13.90 26.42
CA TYR A 172 -0.43 12.87 27.22
C TYR A 172 -0.96 12.89 28.66
N THR A 173 -1.33 11.73 29.17
CA THR A 173 -1.76 11.51 30.55
C THR A 173 -0.68 10.77 31.33
N SER A 174 -0.01 11.45 32.26
CA SER A 174 1.13 10.90 33.01
C SER A 174 0.77 9.73 33.93
N THR A 175 -0.44 9.72 34.50
CA THR A 175 -0.88 8.66 35.42
C THR A 175 -1.07 7.31 34.73
N SER A 176 -1.57 7.32 33.50
CA SER A 176 -1.81 6.10 32.69
C SER A 176 -0.71 5.85 31.66
N CYS A 177 0.23 6.79 31.52
CA CYS A 177 1.30 6.76 30.53
C CYS A 177 0.77 6.57 29.10
N THR A 178 -0.32 7.28 28.80
CA THR A 178 -1.07 7.17 27.55
C THR A 178 -1.06 8.49 26.79
N CYS A 179 -0.76 8.42 25.49
CA CYS A 179 -1.02 9.49 24.54
C CYS A 179 -2.38 9.22 23.89
N ASP A 180 -3.37 10.03 24.26
CA ASP A 180 -4.70 9.96 23.70
C ASP A 180 -4.79 10.73 22.38
N ARG A 181 -5.62 10.22 21.46
CA ARG A 181 -5.82 10.76 20.11
C ARG A 181 -4.55 10.78 19.26
N ALA A 182 -3.65 9.83 19.50
CA ALA A 182 -2.50 9.55 18.66
C ALA A 182 -2.93 9.07 17.26
N LEU A 183 -2.16 9.42 16.24
CA LEU A 183 -2.42 9.02 14.87
C LEU A 183 -2.42 7.49 14.70
N LYS A 184 -3.48 6.97 14.06
CA LYS A 184 -3.61 5.55 13.69
C LYS A 184 -3.70 5.34 12.18
N THR A 185 -4.53 6.11 11.49
CA THR A 185 -4.73 5.98 10.05
C THR A 185 -4.91 7.34 9.41
N VAL A 186 -4.34 7.55 8.23
CA VAL A 186 -4.68 8.65 7.33
C VAL A 186 -5.01 8.09 5.96
N ILE A 187 -6.13 8.52 5.40
CA ILE A 187 -6.57 8.17 4.05
C ILE A 187 -6.78 9.45 3.28
N TYR A 188 -5.90 9.74 2.33
CA TYR A 188 -6.07 10.83 1.39
C TYR A 188 -6.89 10.39 0.19
N THR A 189 -7.84 11.22 -0.20
CA THR A 189 -8.61 11.07 -1.43
C THR A 189 -8.30 12.26 -2.33
N LEU A 190 -7.65 12.01 -3.45
CA LEU A 190 -7.24 13.03 -4.43
C LEU A 190 -8.08 12.88 -5.69
N ASN A 191 -8.96 13.84 -5.94
CA ASN A 191 -9.70 13.91 -7.20
C ASN A 191 -8.88 14.69 -8.22
N HIS A 192 -8.85 14.22 -9.46
CA HIS A 192 -8.09 14.87 -10.53
C HIS A 192 -8.86 14.91 -11.85
N THR A 193 -8.42 15.79 -12.75
CA THR A 193 -8.89 15.84 -14.14
C THR A 193 -8.40 14.62 -14.93
N GLU A 194 -9.00 14.33 -16.08
CA GLU A 194 -8.51 13.28 -16.98
C GLU A 194 -7.08 13.53 -17.49
N THR A 195 -6.65 14.79 -17.48
CA THR A 195 -5.31 15.25 -17.87
C THR A 195 -4.28 15.15 -16.75
N GLY A 196 -4.70 15.01 -15.48
CA GLY A 196 -3.82 14.79 -14.33
C GLY A 196 -3.58 16.00 -13.41
N SER A 197 -4.42 17.03 -13.46
CA SER A 197 -4.41 18.11 -12.46
C SER A 197 -5.28 17.73 -11.27
N ILE A 198 -4.79 17.90 -10.04
CA ILE A 198 -5.59 17.69 -8.82
C ILE A 198 -6.64 18.81 -8.69
N VAL A 199 -7.91 18.44 -8.54
CA VAL A 199 -9.04 19.38 -8.43
C VAL A 199 -9.55 19.52 -7.00
N SER A 200 -9.47 18.47 -6.20
CA SER A 200 -9.79 18.50 -4.78
C SER A 200 -9.03 17.41 -4.03
N ALA A 201 -8.84 17.63 -2.74
CA ALA A 201 -8.19 16.69 -1.85
C ALA A 201 -8.96 16.64 -0.54
N SER A 202 -9.15 15.43 -0.01
CA SER A 202 -9.70 15.25 1.33
C SER A 202 -8.92 14.20 2.12
N ALA A 203 -9.11 14.20 3.44
CA ALA A 203 -8.52 13.22 4.33
C ALA A 203 -9.56 12.65 5.29
N ASP A 204 -9.56 11.32 5.43
CA ASP A 204 -10.16 10.63 6.55
C ASP A 204 -9.08 10.22 7.54
N ILE A 205 -9.27 10.55 8.81
CA ILE A 205 -8.27 10.33 9.86
C ILE A 205 -8.86 9.44 10.94
N VAL A 206 -8.07 8.45 11.38
CA VAL A 206 -8.34 7.66 12.58
C VAL A 206 -7.29 8.00 13.61
N VAL A 207 -7.74 8.32 14.81
CA VAL A 207 -6.92 8.48 16.01
C VAL A 207 -7.23 7.38 17.02
N THR A 208 -6.29 7.09 17.91
CA THR A 208 -6.43 6.05 18.95
C THR A 208 -5.63 6.42 20.19
N SER A 209 -5.67 5.60 21.23
CA SER A 209 -4.83 5.77 22.41
C SER A 209 -3.60 4.88 22.31
N VAL A 210 -2.42 5.42 22.61
CA VAL A 210 -1.15 4.70 22.61
C VAL A 210 -0.56 4.77 24.00
N SER A 211 -0.35 3.62 24.63
CA SER A 211 0.27 3.55 25.96
C SER A 211 1.73 3.13 25.87
N ALA A 212 2.57 3.75 26.70
CA ALA A 212 3.95 3.32 26.90
C ALA A 212 4.01 2.11 27.83
N ASP A 213 5.18 1.45 27.88
CA ASP A 213 5.47 0.43 28.90
C ASP A 213 5.32 1.04 30.30
N SER A 214 4.47 0.43 31.12
CA SER A 214 4.04 0.94 32.43
C SER A 214 5.18 1.09 33.44
N SER A 215 6.32 0.44 33.22
CA SER A 215 7.47 0.52 34.13
C SER A 215 8.26 1.82 34.02
N SER A 216 8.23 2.48 32.85
CA SER A 216 9.07 3.64 32.56
C SER A 216 8.34 4.79 31.90
N CYS A 217 7.18 4.55 31.29
CA CYS A 217 6.37 5.57 30.61
C CYS A 217 7.13 6.34 29.51
N THR A 218 8.22 5.76 29.02
CA THR A 218 9.12 6.37 28.04
C THR A 218 8.85 5.81 26.66
N THR A 219 8.95 4.49 26.49
CA THR A 219 8.89 3.84 25.19
C THR A 219 7.48 3.44 24.80
N ALA A 220 7.07 3.81 23.59
CA ALA A 220 5.80 3.38 23.01
C ALA A 220 5.96 3.03 21.53
N ARG A 221 5.10 2.11 21.06
CA ARG A 221 5.02 1.69 19.67
C ARG A 221 3.57 1.72 19.21
N SER A 222 3.32 2.30 18.05
CA SER A 222 2.00 2.22 17.40
C SER A 222 2.18 1.99 15.91
N THR A 223 1.41 1.06 15.36
CA THR A 223 1.31 0.89 13.91
C THR A 223 0.40 1.96 13.33
N ALA A 224 0.91 2.74 12.38
CA ALA A 224 0.14 3.71 11.61
C ALA A 224 -0.02 3.26 10.15
N THR A 225 -1.20 3.48 9.58
CA THR A 225 -1.52 3.17 8.19
C THR A 225 -1.75 4.46 7.41
N PHE A 226 -1.15 4.56 6.23
CA PHE A 226 -1.26 5.68 5.31
C PHE A 226 -1.75 5.17 3.97
N MET A 227 -2.78 5.82 3.44
CA MET A 227 -3.39 5.45 2.18
C MET A 227 -3.60 6.69 1.31
N VAL A 228 -3.36 6.58 0.01
CA VAL A 228 -3.71 7.61 -0.97
C VAL A 228 -4.55 6.96 -2.07
N ARG A 229 -5.72 7.52 -2.33
CA ARG A 229 -6.66 7.10 -3.37
C ARG A 229 -6.75 8.18 -4.43
N TYR A 230 -6.77 7.77 -5.69
CA TYR A 230 -6.90 8.65 -6.85
C TYR A 230 -8.23 8.37 -7.56
N TYR A 231 -8.97 9.42 -7.86
CA TYR A 231 -10.20 9.35 -8.64
C TYR A 231 -10.19 10.41 -9.74
N THR A 232 -10.70 10.07 -10.92
CA THR A 232 -11.03 11.06 -11.94
C THR A 232 -12.34 11.74 -11.57
N ALA A 233 -12.49 13.03 -11.88
CA ALA A 233 -13.71 13.77 -11.62
C ALA A 233 -14.96 13.16 -12.28
N SER A 234 -14.80 12.42 -13.40
CA SER A 234 -15.87 11.70 -14.09
C SER A 234 -16.31 10.42 -13.38
N ASP A 235 -15.46 9.80 -12.56
CA ASP A 235 -15.77 8.58 -11.81
C ASP A 235 -16.46 8.88 -10.47
N PHE A 236 -16.60 10.16 -10.10
CA PHE A 236 -17.08 10.59 -8.80
C PHE A 236 -18.58 10.88 -8.80
N THR A 237 -19.42 9.84 -8.72
CA THR A 237 -20.86 10.01 -8.46
C THR A 237 -21.21 9.91 -6.97
N GLU A 238 -20.38 9.28 -6.14
CA GLU A 238 -20.54 9.23 -4.68
C GLU A 238 -19.19 9.27 -3.97
N SER A 239 -19.06 10.10 -2.92
CA SER A 239 -17.86 10.14 -2.10
C SER A 239 -17.77 8.86 -1.28
N PRO A 240 -16.72 8.03 -1.43
CA PRO A 240 -16.57 6.81 -0.65
C PRO A 240 -16.27 7.19 0.80
N THR A 241 -17.32 7.32 1.60
CA THR A 241 -17.19 7.47 3.04
C THR A 241 -16.57 6.19 3.61
N LEU A 242 -15.68 6.31 4.59
CA LEU A 242 -15.26 5.16 5.36
C LEU A 242 -16.49 4.54 6.01
N SER A 243 -16.94 3.40 5.48
CA SER A 243 -17.86 2.56 6.23
C SER A 243 -17.06 1.92 7.38
N PRO A 244 -17.54 1.99 8.62
CA PRO A 244 -16.89 1.38 9.79
C PRO A 244 -16.55 -0.11 9.60
N ASN A 245 -17.23 -0.79 8.68
CA ASN A 245 -17.08 -2.22 8.44
C ASN A 245 -15.94 -2.58 7.47
N THR A 246 -15.30 -1.62 6.79
CA THR A 246 -14.29 -1.91 5.75
C THR A 246 -12.87 -2.04 6.31
N ILE A 247 -12.64 -1.65 7.56
CA ILE A 247 -11.36 -1.84 8.26
C ILE A 247 -11.52 -3.05 9.19
N SER A 248 -11.25 -4.26 8.69
CA SER A 248 -11.22 -5.44 9.55
C SER A 248 -10.02 -5.34 10.50
N PRO A 249 -10.22 -5.37 11.83
CA PRO A 249 -9.12 -5.40 12.78
C PRO A 249 -8.36 -6.72 12.62
N THR A 250 -7.08 -6.66 12.28
CA THR A 250 -6.17 -7.80 12.38
C THR A 250 -5.92 -8.06 13.87
N THR A 251 -6.71 -8.96 14.47
CA THR A 251 -6.52 -9.35 15.87
C THR A 251 -5.25 -10.20 15.98
N PRO A 252 -4.23 -9.82 16.80
CA PRO A 252 -3.11 -10.70 17.07
C PRO A 252 -3.60 -11.88 17.92
N THR A 253 -3.52 -13.10 17.37
CA THR A 253 -3.84 -14.34 18.09
C THR A 253 -2.65 -14.73 18.95
N THR A 254 -2.75 -14.50 20.26
CA THR A 254 -1.86 -15.09 21.26
C THR A 254 -2.34 -16.51 21.59
N SER A 255 -1.65 -17.53 21.09
CA SER A 255 -1.87 -18.92 21.47
C SER A 255 -1.07 -19.27 22.72
N SER A 256 -1.75 -19.42 23.86
CA SER A 256 -1.22 -20.13 25.03
C SER A 256 -1.48 -21.64 24.90
N PRO A 257 -0.54 -22.52 25.27
CA PRO A 257 -0.73 -23.96 25.22
C PRO A 257 -1.41 -24.46 26.49
N THR A 258 -2.68 -24.85 26.40
CA THR A 258 -3.37 -25.60 27.47
C THR A 258 -3.28 -27.09 27.15
N SER A 259 -2.54 -27.82 27.98
CA SER A 259 -2.45 -29.29 27.96
C SER A 259 -3.60 -29.90 28.77
N GLY A 260 -4.38 -30.78 28.15
CA GLY A 260 -5.42 -31.58 28.80
C GLY A 260 -5.65 -32.88 28.02
N PRO A 261 -5.88 -34.03 28.69
CA PRO A 261 -5.80 -35.35 28.08
C PRO A 261 -7.09 -35.73 27.34
N SER A 262 -6.94 -36.26 26.12
CA SER A 262 -8.04 -36.76 25.29
C SER A 262 -8.42 -38.19 25.70
N THR A 263 -9.70 -38.41 26.00
CA THR A 263 -10.30 -39.74 26.09
C THR A 263 -10.76 -40.19 24.70
N LEU A 264 -10.35 -41.42 24.33
CA LEU A 264 -10.78 -42.11 23.11
C LEU A 264 -12.25 -42.52 23.23
N SER A 265 -13.08 -42.07 22.28
CA SER A 265 -14.43 -42.59 22.04
C SER A 265 -14.51 -43.09 20.60
N SER A 266 -14.89 -44.35 20.46
CA SER A 266 -14.92 -45.16 19.23
C SER A 266 -16.00 -44.71 18.24
N ALA A 267 -15.64 -44.63 16.96
CA ALA A 267 -16.52 -44.33 15.84
C ALA A 267 -17.27 -45.59 15.34
N PRO A 268 -18.54 -45.47 14.88
CA PRO A 268 -19.24 -46.57 14.23
C PRO A 268 -18.93 -46.64 12.73
N THR A 269 -18.83 -47.88 12.24
CA THR A 269 -18.64 -48.26 10.84
C THR A 269 -19.90 -47.99 10.01
N VAL A 270 -19.75 -47.29 8.88
CA VAL A 270 -20.82 -47.06 7.89
C VAL A 270 -20.45 -47.74 6.58
N SER A 271 -21.35 -48.56 6.05
CA SER A 271 -21.26 -49.29 4.77
C SER A 271 -21.34 -48.34 3.56
N PRO A 272 -20.77 -48.72 2.39
CA PRO A 272 -20.76 -47.87 1.21
C PRO A 272 -22.11 -47.91 0.46
N THR A 273 -22.68 -46.73 0.23
CA THR A 273 -23.83 -46.52 -0.68
C THR A 273 -23.30 -46.28 -2.10
N GLU A 274 -23.90 -46.97 -3.07
CA GLU A 274 -23.56 -46.97 -4.48
C GLU A 274 -23.58 -45.57 -5.13
N SER A 275 -22.62 -45.34 -6.04
CA SER A 275 -22.50 -44.11 -6.84
C SER A 275 -23.40 -44.17 -8.08
N PRO A 276 -24.15 -43.10 -8.42
CA PRO A 276 -24.85 -43.01 -9.69
C PRO A 276 -23.88 -42.66 -10.83
N THR A 277 -23.91 -43.45 -11.89
CA THR A 277 -23.23 -43.18 -13.16
C THR A 277 -24.02 -42.16 -13.98
N TYR A 278 -23.40 -41.01 -14.29
CA TYR A 278 -23.94 -40.03 -15.24
C TYR A 278 -23.20 -40.12 -16.57
N THR A 279 -23.94 -40.47 -17.62
CA THR A 279 -23.46 -40.42 -19.02
C THR A 279 -23.69 -39.02 -19.56
N VAL A 280 -22.61 -38.25 -19.75
CA VAL A 280 -22.67 -36.93 -20.39
C VAL A 280 -22.38 -37.08 -21.89
N SER A 281 -23.34 -36.68 -22.72
CA SER A 281 -23.20 -36.60 -24.17
C SER A 281 -22.63 -35.22 -24.55
N PRO A 282 -21.51 -35.11 -25.31
CA PRO A 282 -20.96 -33.82 -25.67
C PRO A 282 -21.62 -33.27 -26.95
N SER A 283 -22.57 -32.35 -26.79
CA SER A 283 -22.90 -31.39 -27.86
C SER A 283 -22.31 -30.02 -27.48
N VAL A 284 -21.16 -29.68 -28.07
CA VAL A 284 -20.49 -28.40 -27.87
C VAL A 284 -21.08 -27.39 -28.84
N THR A 285 -21.99 -26.54 -28.36
CA THR A 285 -22.36 -25.29 -29.05
C THR A 285 -21.31 -24.23 -28.71
N PRO A 286 -20.69 -23.54 -29.70
CA PRO A 286 -19.72 -22.49 -29.44
C PRO A 286 -20.41 -21.30 -28.75
N VAL A 287 -20.09 -21.08 -27.47
CA VAL A 287 -20.58 -19.94 -26.71
C VAL A 287 -19.79 -18.69 -27.11
N SER A 288 -20.41 -17.80 -27.87
CA SER A 288 -19.93 -16.45 -28.21
C SER A 288 -19.86 -15.56 -26.97
N ARG A 289 -18.84 -15.71 -26.13
CA ARG A 289 -18.56 -14.85 -24.94
C ARG A 289 -17.28 -14.01 -25.07
N ASN A 290 -16.88 -13.63 -26.29
CA ASN A 290 -15.56 -13.05 -26.55
C ASN A 290 -15.51 -11.53 -26.76
N LEU A 291 -16.47 -10.73 -26.26
CA LEU A 291 -16.56 -9.30 -26.60
C LEU A 291 -16.82 -8.36 -25.41
N GLU A 292 -16.23 -8.61 -24.23
CA GLU A 292 -16.06 -7.52 -23.26
C GLU A 292 -14.62 -6.98 -23.34
N PRO A 293 -14.41 -5.76 -23.86
CA PRO A 293 -13.10 -5.14 -23.94
C PRO A 293 -12.62 -4.77 -22.53
N LEU A 294 -11.88 -5.67 -21.89
CA LEU A 294 -11.21 -5.34 -20.65
C LEU A 294 -10.02 -4.42 -20.98
N PRO A 295 -9.83 -3.30 -20.27
CA PRO A 295 -8.66 -2.45 -20.42
C PRO A 295 -7.44 -3.26 -19.96
N LYS A 296 -6.74 -3.89 -20.90
CA LYS A 296 -5.68 -4.86 -20.60
C LYS A 296 -4.42 -4.55 -21.36
N SER A 297 -3.32 -4.79 -20.67
CA SER A 297 -1.94 -4.76 -21.16
C SER A 297 -1.73 -5.81 -22.24
N GLY A 298 -1.67 -5.42 -23.52
CA GLY A 298 -1.46 -6.42 -24.58
C GLY A 298 -1.38 -5.92 -26.02
N ASN A 299 -1.96 -4.75 -26.35
CA ASN A 299 -1.73 -4.03 -27.61
C ASN A 299 -2.41 -2.65 -27.52
N PRO A 300 -1.73 -1.49 -27.71
CA PRO A 300 -0.35 -1.31 -28.20
C PRO A 300 0.77 -1.47 -27.16
N GLY A 301 0.48 -1.97 -25.96
CA GLY A 301 1.55 -2.29 -25.01
C GLY A 301 1.04 -2.67 -23.63
N TYR A 302 1.94 -3.21 -22.81
CA TYR A 302 1.65 -3.43 -21.41
C TYR A 302 1.59 -2.08 -20.67
N ARG A 303 0.49 -1.82 -19.95
CA ARG A 303 0.31 -0.62 -19.13
C ARG A 303 0.66 -0.95 -17.68
N LYS A 304 1.53 -0.14 -17.07
CA LYS A 304 1.92 -0.33 -15.66
C LYS A 304 0.68 -0.30 -14.76
N GLY A 305 0.60 -1.22 -13.80
CA GLY A 305 -0.50 -1.35 -12.85
C GLY A 305 -1.67 -2.23 -13.30
N PHE A 306 -1.76 -2.58 -14.59
CA PHE A 306 -2.80 -3.49 -15.11
C PHE A 306 -2.36 -4.96 -14.98
N PRO A 307 -3.32 -5.92 -14.87
CA PRO A 307 -3.00 -7.34 -14.81
C PRO A 307 -2.16 -7.79 -16.02
N VAL A 308 -1.14 -8.58 -15.76
CA VAL A 308 -0.34 -9.25 -16.79
C VAL A 308 -1.21 -10.28 -17.49
N LEU A 309 -1.26 -10.27 -18.81
CA LEU A 309 -1.97 -11.30 -19.56
C LEU A 309 -1.24 -12.64 -19.44
N ALA A 310 -1.99 -13.68 -19.11
CA ALA A 310 -1.53 -15.06 -19.13
C ALA A 310 -2.65 -15.98 -19.62
N GLY A 311 -2.28 -17.20 -19.95
CA GLY A 311 -3.18 -18.26 -20.36
C GLY A 311 -2.41 -19.54 -20.59
N SER A 312 -3.12 -20.65 -20.68
CA SER A 312 -2.52 -21.95 -21.04
C SER A 312 -2.61 -22.18 -22.54
N LEU A 313 -1.64 -22.93 -23.08
CA LEU A 313 -1.66 -23.36 -24.47
C LEU A 313 -2.79 -24.39 -24.63
N ALA A 314 -3.78 -24.09 -25.45
CA ALA A 314 -4.88 -24.97 -25.79
C ALA A 314 -4.68 -25.52 -27.20
N LEU A 315 -4.81 -26.83 -27.34
CA LEU A 315 -4.89 -27.52 -28.63
C LEU A 315 -6.36 -27.67 -29.01
N GLU A 316 -6.71 -27.37 -30.27
CA GLU A 316 -8.08 -27.51 -30.76
C GLU A 316 -8.61 -28.95 -30.60
N ASN A 317 -7.75 -29.95 -30.80
CA ASN A 317 -7.95 -31.35 -30.42
C ASN A 317 -6.58 -32.05 -30.34
N SER A 318 -6.53 -33.27 -29.78
CA SER A 318 -5.28 -34.03 -29.55
C SER A 318 -4.49 -34.37 -30.83
N THR A 319 -5.11 -34.24 -32.00
CA THR A 319 -4.51 -34.50 -33.31
C THR A 319 -4.24 -33.23 -34.13
N SER A 320 -4.65 -32.06 -33.64
CA SER A 320 -4.56 -30.79 -34.37
C SER A 320 -3.23 -30.12 -34.10
N THR A 321 -2.66 -29.53 -35.14
CA THR A 321 -1.49 -28.64 -35.03
C THR A 321 -1.89 -27.22 -34.64
N ARG A 322 -3.20 -26.91 -34.56
CA ARG A 322 -3.69 -25.59 -34.20
C ARG A 322 -3.63 -25.41 -32.69
N THR A 323 -2.77 -24.50 -32.30
CA THR A 323 -2.63 -24.02 -30.92
C THR A 323 -3.29 -22.66 -30.78
N ALA A 324 -4.02 -22.46 -29.69
CA ALA A 324 -4.48 -21.15 -29.22
C ALA A 324 -4.01 -20.94 -27.77
N ILE A 325 -4.10 -19.71 -27.28
CA ILE A 325 -3.92 -19.45 -25.85
C ILE A 325 -5.31 -19.34 -25.21
N ASN A 326 -5.63 -20.27 -24.32
CA ASN A 326 -6.78 -20.15 -23.44
C ASN A 326 -6.48 -19.11 -22.37
N ARG A 327 -6.83 -17.86 -22.67
CA ARG A 327 -6.50 -16.70 -21.84
C ARG A 327 -7.22 -16.76 -20.48
N PHE A 328 -6.48 -16.52 -19.41
CA PHE A 328 -7.07 -16.26 -18.09
C PHE A 328 -7.77 -14.90 -18.07
N LEU A 329 -9.06 -14.89 -17.72
CA LEU A 329 -9.85 -13.65 -17.70
C LEU A 329 -9.36 -12.66 -16.64
N GLU A 330 -8.72 -13.10 -15.57
CA GLU A 330 -8.17 -12.22 -14.53
C GLU A 330 -6.69 -11.86 -14.75
N GLY A 331 -6.05 -12.40 -15.80
CA GLY A 331 -4.60 -12.29 -16.02
C GLY A 331 -3.81 -13.37 -15.28
N LEU A 332 -2.52 -13.14 -15.09
CA LEU A 332 -1.64 -14.01 -14.31
C LEU A 332 -1.97 -13.84 -12.83
N VAL A 333 -2.47 -14.90 -12.19
CA VAL A 333 -2.80 -14.90 -10.76
C VAL A 333 -1.82 -15.81 -10.03
N LEU A 334 -1.33 -15.36 -8.87
CA LEU A 334 -0.54 -16.21 -7.97
C LEU A 334 -1.43 -16.82 -6.88
N LEU A 335 -0.93 -17.85 -6.21
CA LEU A 335 -1.58 -18.40 -5.01
C LEU A 335 -1.82 -17.30 -3.97
N GLY A 336 -3.01 -17.29 -3.39
CA GLY A 336 -3.34 -16.38 -2.30
C GLY A 336 -2.80 -16.88 -0.96
N HIS A 337 -2.98 -16.06 0.07
CA HIS A 337 -2.80 -16.50 1.45
C HIS A 337 -4.03 -16.13 2.30
N THR A 338 -4.32 -16.95 3.30
CA THR A 338 -5.23 -16.57 4.40
C THR A 338 -4.52 -15.61 5.37
N SER A 339 -5.28 -15.03 6.30
CA SER A 339 -4.73 -14.29 7.45
C SER A 339 -3.78 -15.13 8.33
N THR A 340 -3.89 -16.46 8.27
CA THR A 340 -2.98 -17.40 8.95
C THR A 340 -1.74 -17.75 8.10
N GLY A 341 -1.60 -17.12 6.94
CA GLY A 341 -0.51 -17.36 6.00
C GLY A 341 -0.64 -18.65 5.18
N ALA A 342 -1.73 -19.41 5.31
CA ALA A 342 -1.93 -20.64 4.54
C ALA A 342 -2.22 -20.35 3.07
N CYS A 343 -1.65 -21.14 2.15
CA CYS A 343 -1.92 -21.00 0.72
C CYS A 343 -3.39 -21.26 0.41
N THR A 344 -4.00 -20.39 -0.40
CA THR A 344 -5.36 -20.58 -0.91
C THR A 344 -5.37 -20.49 -2.42
N VAL A 345 -6.15 -21.37 -3.05
CA VAL A 345 -6.49 -21.20 -4.46
C VAL A 345 -7.46 -20.02 -4.54
N PRO A 346 -7.10 -18.95 -5.24
CA PRO A 346 -7.96 -17.77 -5.28
C PRO A 346 -9.26 -18.14 -5.99
N THR A 347 -10.39 -17.87 -5.33
CA THR A 347 -11.72 -17.91 -5.93
C THR A 347 -11.89 -16.70 -6.84
N SER A 348 -12.78 -16.76 -7.84
CA SER A 348 -12.97 -15.71 -8.86
C SER A 348 -13.07 -14.28 -8.30
N THR A 349 -13.63 -14.11 -7.11
CA THR A 349 -13.73 -12.80 -6.44
C THR A 349 -12.40 -12.30 -5.85
N THR A 350 -11.55 -13.19 -5.34
CA THR A 350 -10.21 -12.85 -4.83
C THR A 350 -9.15 -12.68 -5.93
N ARG A 351 -9.37 -13.27 -7.12
CA ARG A 351 -8.41 -13.23 -8.24
C ARG A 351 -8.12 -11.82 -8.76
N LEU A 352 -9.10 -10.92 -8.71
CA LEU A 352 -8.91 -9.51 -9.11
C LEU A 352 -7.94 -8.73 -8.20
N ARG A 353 -7.73 -9.18 -6.95
CA ARG A 353 -6.85 -8.51 -5.99
C ARG A 353 -5.44 -9.09 -5.96
N GLN A 354 -5.26 -10.34 -6.42
CA GLN A 354 -4.01 -11.09 -6.35
C GLN A 354 -3.33 -11.30 -7.72
N GLY A 355 -3.85 -10.68 -8.78
CA GLY A 355 -3.22 -10.71 -10.09
C GLY A 355 -1.86 -9.99 -10.10
N ILE A 356 -0.87 -10.58 -10.77
CA ILE A 356 0.39 -9.90 -11.07
C ILE A 356 0.10 -8.71 -11.96
N ARG A 357 0.56 -7.54 -11.54
CA ARG A 357 0.41 -6.29 -12.28
C ARG A 357 1.70 -5.98 -13.03
N PHE A 358 1.55 -5.55 -14.28
CA PHE A 358 2.70 -5.17 -15.09
C PHE A 358 3.42 -3.96 -14.48
N GLY A 359 4.76 -3.97 -14.50
CA GLY A 359 5.58 -2.87 -13.97
C GLY A 359 5.49 -2.65 -12.45
N VAL A 360 4.97 -3.63 -11.71
CA VAL A 360 4.92 -3.63 -10.24
C VAL A 360 5.67 -4.85 -9.71
N ALA A 361 6.68 -4.62 -8.88
CA ALA A 361 7.35 -5.72 -8.18
C ALA A 361 6.35 -6.37 -7.22
N SER A 362 6.18 -7.69 -7.35
CA SER A 362 5.25 -8.47 -6.52
C SER A 362 6.01 -9.63 -5.91
N MET A 363 5.86 -9.83 -4.61
CA MET A 363 6.34 -11.01 -3.90
C MET A 363 5.16 -11.62 -3.17
N VAL A 364 4.91 -12.89 -3.40
CA VAL A 364 3.82 -13.63 -2.74
C VAL A 364 4.42 -14.84 -2.07
N GLY A 365 4.15 -14.98 -0.79
CA GLY A 365 4.55 -16.13 0.02
C GLY A 365 3.34 -16.66 0.78
N CYS A 366 3.20 -17.97 0.82
CA CYS A 366 2.18 -18.64 1.60
C CYS A 366 2.72 -19.98 2.12
N LYS A 367 2.12 -20.49 3.19
CA LYS A 367 2.44 -21.76 3.84
C LYS A 367 1.54 -22.84 3.25
N LEU A 368 2.16 -23.79 2.58
CA LEU A 368 1.48 -25.01 2.11
C LEU A 368 1.57 -26.07 3.22
N SER A 369 0.42 -26.49 3.75
CA SER A 369 0.35 -27.60 4.71
C SER A 369 -0.08 -28.85 3.95
N LEU A 370 0.84 -29.79 3.77
CA LEU A 370 0.59 -31.07 3.11
C LEU A 370 0.65 -32.20 4.13
N THR A 371 -0.19 -33.22 3.98
CA THR A 371 0.07 -34.51 4.63
C THR A 371 1.25 -35.22 3.94
N LEU A 372 1.79 -36.25 4.57
CA LEU A 372 2.85 -37.06 3.95
C LEU A 372 2.39 -37.64 2.60
N ALA A 373 1.15 -38.15 2.55
CA ALA A 373 0.58 -38.69 1.32
C ALA A 373 0.41 -37.62 0.23
N ASP A 374 -0.02 -36.41 0.58
CA ASP A 374 -0.12 -35.29 -0.36
C ASP A 374 1.24 -34.88 -0.91
N LEU A 375 2.27 -34.87 -0.05
CA LEU A 375 3.65 -34.55 -0.45
C LEU A 375 4.21 -35.62 -1.38
N GLU A 376 4.01 -36.90 -1.07
CA GLU A 376 4.41 -38.01 -1.94
C GLU A 376 3.71 -37.93 -3.31
N SER A 377 2.42 -37.63 -3.31
CA SER A 377 1.66 -37.40 -4.54
C SER A 377 2.20 -36.21 -5.33
N ALA A 378 2.48 -35.09 -4.67
CA ALA A 378 3.03 -33.89 -5.30
C ALA A 378 4.41 -34.14 -5.92
N CYS A 379 5.27 -34.92 -5.24
CA CYS A 379 6.58 -35.32 -5.76
C CYS A 379 6.46 -36.26 -6.97
N ALA A 380 5.46 -37.15 -6.99
CA ALA A 380 5.25 -38.07 -8.10
C ALA A 380 4.60 -37.39 -9.33
N SER A 381 3.66 -36.48 -9.13
CA SER A 381 2.94 -35.78 -10.22
C SER A 381 3.61 -34.50 -10.71
N GLY A 382 4.63 -34.03 -9.99
CA GLY A 382 5.16 -32.68 -10.13
C GLY A 382 4.34 -31.67 -9.31
N ILE A 383 5.02 -30.69 -8.72
CA ILE A 383 4.40 -29.68 -7.83
C ILE A 383 3.55 -28.66 -8.60
N GLU A 384 3.63 -28.67 -9.93
CA GLU A 384 2.92 -27.75 -10.83
C GLU A 384 1.40 -27.81 -10.66
N THR A 385 0.85 -28.95 -10.25
CA THR A 385 -0.58 -29.13 -9.92
C THR A 385 -1.03 -28.24 -8.75
N TYR A 386 -0.14 -27.88 -7.82
CA TYR A 386 -0.44 -26.96 -6.73
C TYR A 386 -0.35 -25.48 -7.14
N PHE A 387 0.38 -25.18 -8.22
CA PHE A 387 0.50 -23.82 -8.75
C PHE A 387 -0.54 -23.48 -9.81
N ASN A 388 -1.42 -24.43 -10.15
CA ASN A 388 -2.57 -24.28 -11.04
C ASN A 388 -2.24 -23.43 -12.27
N THR A 389 -1.19 -23.83 -13.00
CA THR A 389 -0.79 -23.26 -14.29
C THR A 389 -1.49 -23.95 -15.48
N SER A 390 -2.41 -24.89 -15.23
CA SER A 390 -3.16 -25.63 -16.26
C SER A 390 -4.41 -24.91 -16.75
#